data_AF-A0A519E125-F1
#
_entry.id   AF-A0A519E125-F1
#
_cell.length_a   1.000
_cell.length_b   1.000
_cell.length_c   1.000
_cell.angle_alpha   90.00
_cell.angle_beta   90.00
_cell.angle_gamma   90.00
#
_symmetry.space_group_name_H-M   'P 1'
#
loop_
_entity.id
_entity.type
_entity.pdbx_description
1 polymer ?
#
loop_
_entity_poly.entity_id
_entity_poly.type
_entity_poly.pdbx_seq_one_letter_code
_entity_poly.pdbx_strand_id
1 'polypeptide(L)'
;MQLDLSLPAPGIAIAGENSYQLWFSLQQGCAADEASAFFDGVKARYLSGVAAPRIRCLKEVSVVPAEVREGQWSAFVAPDLAPVFVEATWLDIPPGVEGQADLLKSLKSITPQVWREALAQLAPPAAQDLAPALAPPSSDVAPAPSAHFPATSFSDPRAFLLHVMNDATVPMALRIEAAKTLLPAKD
;
A
#
# COMPACT_ATOMS: atom_id res chain seq x y z
N MET A 1 13.25 1.23 -4.79
CA MET A 1 11.92 1.87 -4.59
C MET A 1 11.63 2.97 -5.61
N GLN A 2 12.30 4.13 -5.57
CA GLN A 2 11.92 5.26 -6.43
C GLN A 2 12.05 4.97 -7.92
N LEU A 3 13.20 4.42 -8.32
CA LEU A 3 13.45 4.00 -9.70
C LEU A 3 12.42 2.95 -10.14
N ASP A 4 12.20 1.93 -9.30
CA ASP A 4 11.27 0.84 -9.57
C ASP A 4 9.82 1.32 -9.76
N LEU A 5 9.37 2.27 -8.93
CA LEU A 5 8.01 2.84 -8.98
C LEU A 5 7.92 4.09 -9.86
N SER A 6 9.01 4.51 -10.52
CA SER A 6 9.11 5.76 -11.28
C SER A 6 8.70 7.02 -10.48
N LEU A 7 8.92 7.01 -9.17
CA LEU A 7 8.58 8.13 -8.28
C LEU A 7 9.70 9.19 -8.27
N PRO A 8 9.35 10.49 -8.20
CA PRO A 8 10.31 11.56 -7.95
C PRO A 8 10.96 11.44 -6.56
N ALA A 9 12.02 12.23 -6.35
CA ALA A 9 12.65 12.43 -5.05
C ALA A 9 11.63 12.88 -4.00
N PRO A 10 11.43 12.14 -2.89
CA PRO A 10 10.68 12.68 -1.77
C PRO A 10 11.48 13.79 -1.10
N GLY A 11 10.79 14.69 -0.42
CA GLY A 11 11.41 15.52 0.60
C GLY A 11 11.88 14.63 1.76
N ILE A 12 13.05 14.93 2.31
CA ILE A 12 13.58 14.24 3.48
C ILE A 12 13.60 15.25 4.62
N ALA A 13 12.96 14.92 5.73
CA ALA A 13 13.01 15.73 6.93
C ALA A 13 13.62 14.96 8.09
N ILE A 14 14.46 15.65 8.85
CA ILE A 14 14.90 15.21 10.18
C ILE A 14 13.90 15.78 11.18
N ALA A 15 13.41 14.94 12.09
CA ALA A 15 12.29 15.29 12.98
C ALA A 15 12.57 14.96 14.45
N GLY A 16 13.85 14.86 14.83
CA GLY A 16 14.27 14.34 16.12
C GLY A 16 14.01 12.84 16.26
N GLU A 17 14.21 12.36 17.49
CA GLU A 17 13.91 10.97 17.90
C GLU A 17 14.61 9.87 17.10
N ASN A 18 15.80 10.17 16.54
CA ASN A 18 16.56 9.26 15.67
C ASN A 18 15.71 8.77 14.49
N SER A 19 14.93 9.66 13.89
CA SER A 19 13.99 9.35 12.82
C SER A 19 14.12 10.28 11.62
N TYR A 20 13.84 9.72 10.45
CA TYR A 20 13.66 10.44 9.20
C TYR A 20 12.21 10.36 8.76
N GLN A 21 11.73 11.43 8.16
CA GLN A 21 10.43 11.47 7.49
C GLN A 21 10.63 11.61 5.98
N LEU A 22 9.92 10.80 5.22
CA LEU A 22 9.89 10.89 3.76
C LEU A 22 8.55 11.50 3.32
N TRP A 23 8.64 12.58 2.55
CA TRP A 23 7.50 13.37 2.11
C TRP A 23 7.33 13.27 0.59
N PHE A 24 6.24 12.66 0.15
CA PHE A 24 5.92 12.52 -1.27
C PHE A 24 4.96 13.65 -1.68
N SER A 25 5.43 14.54 -2.55
CA SER A 25 4.58 15.61 -3.10
C SER A 25 3.63 15.00 -4.14
N LEU A 26 2.33 15.20 -3.97
CA LEU A 26 1.32 14.79 -4.95
C LEU A 26 0.78 16.02 -5.71
N GLN A 27 0.63 15.90 -7.03
CA GLN A 27 0.04 16.98 -7.83
C GLN A 27 -1.46 17.14 -7.55
N GLN A 28 -2.12 16.05 -7.20
CA GLN A 28 -3.52 16.02 -6.77
C GLN A 28 -3.60 15.22 -5.46
N GLY A 29 -4.42 15.68 -4.52
CA GLY A 29 -4.67 14.93 -3.29
C GLY A 29 -5.28 13.57 -3.60
N CYS A 30 -4.99 12.59 -2.75
CA CYS A 30 -5.55 11.24 -2.83
C CYS A 30 -6.47 10.96 -1.64
N ALA A 31 -7.23 9.87 -1.71
CA ALA A 31 -8.00 9.41 -0.56
C ALA A 31 -7.07 8.83 0.52
N ALA A 32 -7.53 8.85 1.78
CA ALA A 32 -6.76 8.31 2.91
C ALA A 32 -6.52 6.79 2.77
N ASP A 33 -7.48 6.06 2.19
CA ASP A 33 -7.37 4.62 1.93
C ASP A 33 -6.30 4.32 0.87
N GLU A 34 -6.23 5.14 -0.19
CA GLU A 34 -5.18 5.02 -1.21
C GLU A 34 -3.79 5.32 -0.63
N ALA A 35 -3.66 6.36 0.20
CA ALA A 35 -2.40 6.67 0.88
C ALA A 35 -1.95 5.52 1.81
N SER A 36 -2.91 4.91 2.51
CA SER A 36 -2.65 3.77 3.40
C SER A 36 -2.21 2.54 2.60
N ALA A 37 -2.91 2.23 1.51
CA ALA A 37 -2.55 1.13 0.62
C ALA A 37 -1.15 1.32 -0.01
N PHE A 38 -0.81 2.54 -0.41
CA PHE A 38 0.53 2.88 -0.88
C PHE A 38 1.58 2.60 0.20
N PHE A 39 1.37 3.09 1.43
CA PHE A 39 2.30 2.89 2.54
C PHE A 39 2.48 1.41 2.87
N ASP A 40 1.40 0.64 2.96
CA ASP A 40 1.44 -0.79 3.25
C ASP A 40 2.17 -1.57 2.15
N GLY A 41 1.92 -1.23 0.89
CA GLY A 41 2.63 -1.82 -0.25
C GLY A 41 4.13 -1.50 -0.22
N VAL A 42 4.52 -0.24 0.03
CA VAL A 42 5.92 0.15 0.17
C VAL A 42 6.58 -0.59 1.32
N LYS A 43 5.90 -0.67 2.48
CA LYS A 43 6.38 -1.39 3.66
C LYS A 43 6.61 -2.86 3.37
N ALA A 44 5.64 -3.53 2.75
CA ALA A 44 5.73 -4.95 2.42
C ALA A 44 6.83 -5.25 1.39
N ARG A 45 6.98 -4.40 0.37
CA ARG A 45 7.89 -4.66 -0.76
C ARG A 45 9.33 -4.22 -0.50
N TYR A 46 9.52 -3.04 0.09
CA TYR A 46 10.86 -2.42 0.19
C TYR A 46 11.40 -2.35 1.62
N LEU A 47 10.55 -2.48 2.64
CA LEU A 47 10.94 -2.34 4.04
C LEU A 47 10.68 -3.62 4.87
N SER A 48 10.53 -4.78 4.21
CA SER A 48 10.27 -6.06 4.89
C SER A 48 11.37 -6.47 5.88
N GLY A 49 12.61 -6.02 5.65
CA GLY A 49 13.74 -6.25 6.56
C GLY A 49 13.85 -5.27 7.74
N VAL A 50 12.98 -4.26 7.82
CA VAL A 50 13.02 -3.25 8.88
C VAL A 50 11.94 -3.58 9.93
N ALA A 51 12.33 -3.55 11.21
CA ALA A 51 11.43 -3.89 12.31
C ALA A 51 10.18 -2.98 12.31
N ALA A 52 8.99 -3.57 12.45
CA ALA A 52 7.72 -2.86 12.34
C ALA A 52 7.59 -1.61 13.23
N PRO A 53 8.11 -1.56 14.48
CA PRO A 53 8.07 -0.34 15.30
C PRO A 53 8.89 0.83 14.75
N ARG A 54 9.84 0.58 13.83
CA ARG A 54 10.70 1.60 13.22
C ARG A 54 10.10 2.24 11.97
N ILE A 55 8.94 1.75 11.50
CA ILE A 55 8.25 2.28 10.33
C ILE A 55 6.86 2.71 10.75
N ARG A 56 6.54 3.98 10.54
CA ARG A 56 5.23 4.54 10.87
C ARG A 56 4.73 5.41 9.74
N CYS A 57 3.43 5.35 9.47
CA CYS A 57 2.74 6.36 8.69
C CYS A 57 2.35 7.50 9.63
N LEU A 58 2.63 8.74 9.23
CA LEU A 58 2.24 9.93 10.00
C LEU A 58 0.75 10.18 9.78
N LYS A 59 -0.07 9.93 10.83
CA LYS A 59 -1.51 10.22 10.79
C LYS A 59 -1.80 11.70 10.99
N GLU A 60 -0.94 12.37 11.76
CA GLU A 60 -0.98 13.80 11.99
C GLU A 60 0.24 14.43 11.32
N VAL A 61 0.01 15.52 10.59
CA VAL A 61 1.05 16.23 9.84
C VAL A 61 1.93 16.97 10.84
N SER A 62 3.18 16.52 11.01
CA SER A 62 4.16 17.27 11.80
C SER A 62 4.51 18.59 11.11
N VAL A 63 4.61 19.68 11.87
CA VAL A 63 5.09 20.96 11.36
C VAL A 63 6.60 20.89 11.22
N VAL A 64 7.10 21.09 10.00
CA VAL A 64 8.54 21.13 9.68
C VAL A 64 8.79 22.36 8.80
N PRO A 65 9.76 23.24 9.12
CA PRO A 65 10.64 23.19 10.30
C PRO A 65 9.94 23.66 11.60
N ALA A 66 10.35 23.09 12.73
CA ALA A 66 9.90 23.48 14.08
C ALA A 66 10.92 23.03 15.14
N GLU A 67 10.92 23.69 16.30
CA GLU A 67 11.65 23.19 17.48
C GLU A 67 10.90 21.97 18.05
N VAL A 68 11.54 20.80 18.03
CA VAL A 68 10.94 19.53 18.48
C VAL A 68 11.28 19.23 19.94
N ARG A 69 12.43 19.72 20.42
CA ARG A 69 12.85 19.75 21.83
C ARG A 69 13.74 20.97 22.02
N GLU A 70 13.97 21.37 23.27
CA GLU A 70 14.83 22.51 23.61
C GLU A 70 16.19 22.41 22.88
N GLY A 71 16.46 23.37 21.99
CA GLY A 71 17.68 23.43 21.19
C GLY A 71 17.77 22.41 20.05
N GLN A 72 16.72 21.63 19.77
CA GLN A 72 16.67 20.64 18.69
C GLN A 72 15.58 20.99 17.69
N TRP A 73 15.99 21.26 16.45
CA TRP A 73 15.11 21.70 15.38
C TRP A 73 14.92 20.63 14.31
N SER A 74 13.66 20.44 13.88
CA SER A 74 13.34 19.70 12.67
C SER A 74 13.61 20.55 11.43
N ALA A 75 13.99 19.90 10.34
CA ALA A 75 14.28 20.58 9.08
C ALA A 75 14.15 19.62 7.91
N PHE A 76 13.80 20.14 6.74
CA PHE A 76 14.07 19.47 5.48
C PHE A 76 15.56 19.53 5.17
N VAL A 77 16.09 18.42 4.69
CA VAL A 77 17.50 18.25 4.32
C VAL A 77 17.61 17.72 2.89
N ALA A 78 18.67 18.12 2.21
CA ALA A 78 18.99 17.55 0.91
C ALA A 78 19.38 16.07 1.04
N PRO A 79 19.12 15.22 0.02
CA PRO A 79 19.40 13.78 0.11
C PRO A 79 20.86 13.42 0.38
N ASP A 80 21.80 14.22 -0.12
CA ASP A 80 23.24 14.09 0.10
C ASP A 80 23.66 14.45 1.53
N LEU A 81 22.88 15.29 2.22
CA LEU A 81 23.11 15.66 3.61
C LEU A 81 22.42 14.73 4.61
N ALA A 82 21.41 13.97 4.19
CA ALA A 82 20.68 13.06 5.09
C ALA A 82 21.61 12.10 5.88
N PRO A 83 22.65 11.47 5.28
CA PRO A 83 23.55 10.57 6.02
C PRO A 83 24.34 11.23 7.16
N VAL A 84 24.50 12.56 7.15
CA VAL A 84 25.20 13.31 8.21
C VAL A 84 24.42 13.26 9.53
N PHE A 85 23.09 13.10 9.46
CA PHE A 85 22.18 13.19 10.61
C PHE A 85 21.82 11.83 11.21
N VAL A 86 22.55 10.74 10.90
CA VAL A 86 22.20 9.38 11.33
C VAL A 86 22.24 9.23 12.86
N GLU A 87 23.19 9.89 13.52
CA GLU A 87 23.33 9.84 14.98
C GLU A 87 22.51 10.93 15.69
N ALA A 88 22.34 12.07 15.03
CA ALA A 88 21.61 13.23 15.54
C ALA A 88 20.64 13.75 14.48
N THR A 89 19.39 13.29 14.50
CA THR A 89 18.36 13.68 13.52
C THR A 89 17.71 15.02 13.85
N TRP A 90 18.49 16.05 14.17
CA TRP A 90 18.03 17.42 14.44
C TRP A 90 19.11 18.44 14.05
N LEU A 91 18.74 19.72 13.99
CA LEU A 91 19.67 20.85 13.96
C LEU A 91 19.78 21.49 15.34
N ASP A 92 20.97 21.94 15.72
CA ASP A 92 21.19 22.67 16.97
C ASP A 92 20.81 24.16 16.88
N ILE A 93 20.49 24.62 15.66
CA ILE A 93 20.07 26.00 15.39
C ILE A 93 18.80 26.00 14.52
N PRO A 94 17.97 27.06 14.61
CA PRO A 94 16.80 27.19 13.74
C PRO A 94 17.19 27.16 12.26
N PRO A 95 16.53 26.34 11.42
CA PRO A 95 16.83 26.33 9.99
C PRO A 95 16.40 27.64 9.33
N GLY A 96 17.21 28.10 8.37
CA GLY A 96 16.91 29.30 7.59
C GLY A 96 15.69 29.11 6.68
N VAL A 97 14.77 30.07 6.70
CA VAL A 97 13.47 29.99 5.99
C VAL A 97 13.67 29.88 4.48
N GLU A 98 14.57 30.68 3.91
CA GLU A 98 14.86 30.70 2.48
C GLU A 98 15.45 29.36 2.01
N GLY A 99 16.40 28.81 2.77
CA GLY A 99 17.01 27.51 2.44
C GLY A 99 15.99 26.36 2.50
N GLN A 100 15.08 26.38 3.47
CA GLN A 100 13.99 25.41 3.55
C GLN A 100 13.02 25.56 2.37
N ALA A 101 12.67 26.79 1.99
CA ALA A 101 11.81 27.05 0.85
C ALA A 101 12.45 26.59 -0.48
N ASP A 102 13.74 26.83 -0.69
CA ASP A 102 14.46 26.40 -1.89
C ASP A 102 14.51 24.88 -2.01
N LEU A 103 14.75 24.16 -0.91
CA LEU A 103 14.69 22.70 -0.87
C LEU A 103 13.30 22.19 -1.28
N LEU A 104 12.24 22.73 -0.68
CA LEU A 104 10.86 22.32 -0.97
C LEU A 104 10.44 22.66 -2.40
N LYS A 105 10.83 23.83 -2.91
CA LYS A 105 10.57 24.28 -4.29
C LYS A 105 11.20 23.36 -5.33
N SER A 106 12.32 22.72 -5.01
CA SER A 106 13.00 21.78 -5.92
C SER A 106 12.30 20.43 -6.06
N LEU A 107 11.38 20.09 -5.14
CA LEU A 107 10.66 18.82 -5.16
C LEU A 107 9.72 18.74 -6.35
N LYS A 108 9.69 17.57 -6.98
CA LYS A 108 8.76 17.27 -8.09
C LYS A 108 7.54 16.56 -7.54
N SER A 109 6.36 17.04 -7.91
CA SER A 109 5.10 16.38 -7.58
C SER A 109 4.87 15.14 -8.44
N ILE A 110 4.35 14.09 -7.83
CA ILE A 110 3.88 12.87 -8.49
C ILE A 110 2.61 13.20 -9.27
N THR A 111 2.59 12.86 -10.56
CA THR A 111 1.40 13.04 -11.39
C THR A 111 0.34 11.97 -11.06
N PRO A 112 -0.96 12.22 -11.31
CA PRO A 112 -2.00 11.23 -11.05
C PRO A 112 -1.80 9.90 -11.80
N GLN A 113 -1.15 9.94 -12.97
CA GLN A 113 -0.82 8.73 -13.73
C GLN A 113 0.24 7.90 -13.00
N VAL A 114 1.38 8.50 -12.65
CA VAL A 114 2.47 7.82 -11.95
C VAL A 114 1.99 7.30 -10.60
N TRP A 115 1.14 8.05 -9.89
CA TRP A 115 0.55 7.62 -8.63
C TRP A 115 -0.28 6.33 -8.78
N ARG A 116 -1.19 6.28 -9.76
CA ARG A 116 -2.01 5.08 -10.02
C ARG A 116 -1.17 3.88 -10.45
N GLU A 117 -0.16 4.10 -11.28
CA GLU A 117 0.76 3.05 -11.71
C GLU A 117 1.57 2.50 -10.54
N ALA A 118 2.06 3.36 -9.64
CA ALA A 118 2.76 2.95 -8.44
C ALA A 118 1.85 2.14 -7.50
N LEU A 119 0.61 2.58 -7.28
CA LEU A 119 -0.39 1.83 -6.50
C LEU A 119 -0.66 0.44 -7.09
N ALA A 120 -0.83 0.34 -8.41
CA ALA A 120 -1.06 -0.95 -9.07
C ALA A 120 0.13 -1.91 -8.94
N GLN A 121 1.36 -1.40 -9.01
CA GLN A 121 2.58 -2.19 -8.81
C GLN A 121 2.80 -2.64 -7.35
N LEU A 122 2.28 -1.87 -6.41
CA LEU A 122 2.35 -2.11 -4.97
C LEU A 122 1.20 -2.98 -4.45
N ALA A 123 0.12 -3.11 -5.22
CA ALA A 123 -0.97 -3.99 -4.87
C ALA A 123 -0.44 -5.42 -4.64
N PRO A 124 -0.95 -6.13 -3.62
CA PRO A 124 -0.65 -7.55 -3.47
C PRO A 124 -0.95 -8.24 -4.80
N PRO A 125 -0.13 -9.21 -5.24
CA PRO A 125 -0.53 -10.04 -6.35
C PRO A 125 -1.89 -10.63 -5.97
N ALA A 126 -2.95 -10.19 -6.66
CA ALA A 126 -4.18 -10.94 -6.69
C ALA A 126 -3.77 -12.38 -7.01
N ALA A 127 -4.39 -13.39 -6.38
CA ALA A 127 -4.18 -14.76 -6.80
C ALA A 127 -4.59 -14.84 -8.28
N GLN A 128 -3.63 -14.64 -9.19
CA GLN A 128 -3.90 -14.48 -10.60
C GLN A 128 -4.30 -15.86 -11.10
N ASP A 129 -5.58 -15.95 -11.44
CA ASP A 129 -6.13 -16.78 -12.50
C ASP A 129 -5.04 -17.28 -13.45
N LEU A 130 -4.69 -18.55 -13.29
CA LEU A 130 -4.12 -19.35 -14.37
C LEU A 130 -5.23 -19.57 -15.39
N ALA A 131 -5.49 -18.58 -16.22
CA ALA A 131 -6.22 -18.78 -17.47
C ALA A 131 -5.19 -19.11 -18.57
N PRO A 132 -5.13 -20.34 -19.10
CA PRO A 132 -4.48 -20.57 -20.38
C PRO A 132 -5.46 -20.13 -21.49
N ALA A 133 -5.22 -18.95 -22.04
CA ALA A 133 -5.74 -18.57 -23.33
C ALA A 133 -4.96 -19.30 -24.43
N LEU A 134 -5.61 -20.26 -25.10
CA LEU A 134 -5.21 -20.74 -26.42
C LEU A 134 -6.50 -21.16 -27.17
N ALA A 135 -7.01 -20.26 -28.00
CA ALA A 135 -7.90 -20.61 -29.13
C ALA A 135 -7.04 -20.64 -30.42
N PRO A 136 -7.43 -21.42 -31.45
CA PRO A 136 -8.28 -20.81 -32.50
C PRO A 136 -9.31 -21.83 -33.09
N PRO A 137 -9.95 -21.60 -34.25
CA PRO A 137 -11.32 -21.08 -34.32
C PRO A 137 -12.30 -22.05 -34.98
N SER A 138 -13.60 -21.99 -34.65
CA SER A 138 -14.68 -22.37 -35.57
C SER A 138 -16.03 -21.79 -35.12
N SER A 139 -16.48 -20.83 -35.92
CA SER A 139 -17.84 -20.44 -36.27
C SER A 139 -19.00 -20.69 -35.30
N ASP A 140 -19.59 -19.56 -34.88
CA ASP A 140 -20.97 -19.14 -35.15
C ASP A 140 -21.81 -18.78 -33.90
N VAL A 141 -22.54 -17.66 -34.06
CA VAL A 141 -23.66 -17.15 -33.24
C VAL A 141 -23.37 -16.35 -31.96
N ALA A 142 -23.83 -15.09 -31.97
CA ALA A 142 -24.14 -14.22 -30.81
C ALA A 142 -25.68 -14.25 -30.53
N PRO A 143 -26.24 -13.67 -29.44
CA PRO A 143 -25.64 -12.93 -28.30
C PRO A 143 -26.11 -13.37 -26.87
N ALA A 144 -25.43 -12.87 -25.82
CA ALA A 144 -25.82 -12.48 -24.43
C ALA A 144 -26.92 -13.28 -23.62
N PRO A 145 -26.85 -13.40 -22.27
CA PRO A 145 -26.37 -12.40 -21.32
C PRO A 145 -25.43 -12.89 -20.21
N SER A 146 -24.74 -11.91 -19.62
CA SER A 146 -23.92 -12.03 -18.43
C SER A 146 -24.71 -12.56 -17.22
N ALA A 147 -24.41 -13.77 -16.77
CA ALA A 147 -24.77 -14.22 -15.43
C ALA A 147 -23.77 -13.60 -14.45
N HIS A 148 -24.14 -12.44 -13.92
CA HIS A 148 -23.59 -11.92 -12.67
C HIS A 148 -23.78 -13.02 -11.60
N PHE A 149 -22.70 -13.65 -11.14
CA PHE A 149 -22.75 -14.43 -9.91
C PHE A 149 -22.89 -13.43 -8.75
N PRO A 150 -23.95 -13.48 -7.94
CA PRO A 150 -23.99 -12.67 -6.73
C PRO A 150 -22.85 -13.14 -5.83
N ALA A 151 -21.98 -12.22 -5.43
CA ALA A 151 -21.08 -12.43 -4.31
C ALA A 151 -21.93 -12.65 -3.06
N THR A 152 -22.24 -13.90 -2.74
CA THR A 152 -22.88 -14.26 -1.49
C THR A 152 -21.83 -14.11 -0.38
N SER A 153 -21.82 -12.94 0.24
CA SER A 153 -21.10 -12.71 1.49
C SER A 153 -21.81 -13.51 2.59
N PHE A 154 -21.36 -14.74 2.82
CA PHE A 154 -21.86 -15.58 3.91
C PHE A 154 -21.29 -15.08 5.23
N SER A 155 -22.15 -14.55 6.11
CA SER A 155 -21.77 -14.21 7.48
C SER A 155 -21.79 -15.40 8.44
N ASP A 156 -22.35 -16.54 8.01
CA ASP A 156 -22.45 -17.78 8.78
C ASP A 156 -21.68 -18.93 8.09
N PRO A 157 -20.67 -19.53 8.75
CA PRO A 157 -19.93 -20.67 8.21
C PRO A 157 -20.81 -21.89 7.87
N ARG A 158 -21.90 -22.12 8.62
CA ARG A 158 -22.78 -23.26 8.36
C ARG A 158 -23.58 -23.06 7.07
N ALA A 159 -24.09 -21.85 6.84
CA ALA A 159 -24.77 -21.47 5.60
C ALA A 159 -23.86 -21.60 4.37
N PHE A 160 -22.58 -21.21 4.50
CA PHE A 160 -21.58 -21.41 3.45
C PHE A 160 -21.39 -22.89 3.12
N LEU A 161 -21.18 -23.75 4.13
CA LEU A 161 -20.96 -25.18 3.91
C LEU A 161 -22.19 -25.87 3.31
N LEU A 162 -23.41 -25.47 3.70
CA LEU A 162 -24.65 -25.95 3.08
C LEU A 162 -24.77 -25.53 1.63
N HIS A 163 -24.37 -24.30 1.29
CA HIS A 163 -24.36 -23.84 -0.10
C HIS A 163 -23.35 -24.63 -0.94
N VAL A 164 -22.11 -24.77 -0.46
CA VAL A 164 -21.05 -25.55 -1.11
C VAL A 164 -21.49 -27.01 -1.32
N MET A 165 -22.10 -27.64 -0.32
CA MET A 165 -22.58 -29.03 -0.41
C MET A 165 -23.65 -29.23 -1.49
N ASN A 166 -24.56 -28.27 -1.65
CA ASN A 166 -25.69 -28.36 -2.58
C ASN A 166 -25.40 -27.80 -3.98
N ASP A 167 -24.24 -27.17 -4.19
CA ASP A 167 -23.87 -26.61 -5.49
C ASP A 167 -23.32 -27.70 -6.43
N ALA A 168 -24.05 -27.96 -7.52
CA ALA A 168 -23.68 -28.97 -8.52
C ALA A 168 -22.42 -28.62 -9.32
N THR A 169 -22.01 -27.35 -9.32
CA THR A 169 -20.82 -26.85 -10.02
C THR A 169 -19.54 -27.02 -9.22
N VAL A 170 -19.64 -27.19 -7.90
CA VAL A 170 -18.49 -27.45 -7.01
C VAL A 170 -18.01 -28.90 -7.19
N PRO A 171 -16.70 -29.20 -7.18
CA PRO A 171 -16.20 -30.57 -7.23
C PRO A 171 -16.79 -31.48 -6.15
N MET A 172 -17.17 -32.72 -6.51
CA MET A 172 -17.81 -33.69 -5.59
C MET A 172 -16.99 -33.91 -4.30
N ALA A 173 -15.66 -33.91 -4.39
CA ALA A 173 -14.78 -34.04 -3.22
C ALA A 173 -14.97 -32.91 -2.20
N LEU A 174 -15.12 -31.65 -2.64
CA LEU A 174 -15.35 -30.51 -1.76
C LEU A 174 -16.77 -30.53 -1.16
N ARG A 175 -17.75 -31.01 -1.93
CA ARG A 175 -19.12 -31.26 -1.41
C ARG A 175 -19.12 -32.29 -0.29
N ILE A 176 -18.33 -33.36 -0.43
CA ILE A 176 -18.19 -34.42 0.57
C ILE A 176 -17.52 -33.89 1.85
N GLU A 177 -16.45 -33.08 1.73
CA GLU A 177 -15.80 -32.49 2.91
C GLU A 177 -16.71 -31.49 3.64
N ALA A 178 -17.50 -30.69 2.90
CA ALA A 178 -18.50 -29.82 3.51
C ALA A 178 -19.59 -30.63 4.24
N ALA A 179 -20.09 -31.71 3.63
CA ALA A 179 -21.05 -32.61 4.27
C ALA A 179 -20.50 -33.25 5.55
N LYS A 180 -19.26 -33.74 5.52
CA LYS A 180 -18.59 -34.32 6.70
C LYS A 180 -18.50 -33.32 7.85
N THR A 181 -18.19 -32.06 7.54
CA THR A 181 -18.08 -30.99 8.53
C THR A 181 -19.44 -30.62 9.16
N LEU A 182 -20.55 -30.90 8.48
CA LEU A 182 -21.91 -30.62 8.96
C LEU A 182 -22.51 -31.76 9.82
N LEU A 183 -21.88 -32.93 9.88
CA LEU A 183 -22.37 -34.04 10.69
C LEU A 183 -22.13 -33.75 12.18
N PRO A 184 -23.12 -34.01 13.07
CA PRO A 184 -22.91 -33.89 14.50
C PRO A 184 -21.86 -34.90 14.97
N ALA A 185 -20.99 -34.48 15.90
CA ALA A 185 -20.07 -35.39 16.56
C ALA A 185 -20.90 -36.47 17.26
N LYS A 186 -20.58 -37.73 16.96
CA LYS A 186 -21.21 -38.89 17.58
C LYS A 186 -20.60 -39.05 18.98
N ASP A 187 -21.36 -38.73 20.02
CA ASP A 187 -21.11 -39.21 21.39
C ASP A 187 -21.28 -40.75 21.44
#